data_AF-A0A2H0YWI9-F1
#
_entry.id   AF-A0A2H0YWI9-F1
#
_cell.length_a   1.000
_cell.length_b   1.000
_cell.length_c   1.000
_cell.angle_alpha   90.00
_cell.angle_beta   90.00
_cell.angle_gamma   90.00
#
_symmetry.space_group_name_H-M   'P 1'
#
loop_
_entity.id
_entity.type
_entity.pdbx_description
1 polymer ?
#
loop_
_entity_poly.entity_id
_entity_poly.type
_entity_poly.pdbx_seq_one_letter_code
_entity_poly.pdbx_strand_id
1 'polypeptide(L)'
;MAILMLAMGCSFVLAVTYEVAVTATVPTPQPPEELDTIVIFRGLAYPGSDVTVRQDGTVLASVTTDPQARFDVSIEIDPGVYTFSIFGEDIQGREGRASNFTLSLTQGTTTTVSGIFLGPTIDSDGTTVAVGDTITILGITVPNSEVNVFISSTAEAQYKIDAGSDGSWSKSFLAGSEGLEVGSHTGRAKAVAPDDSISEFSKTINFEVTAAEEPDECAGRSVGDINCDRLVNLVDFSILLYYWNSTNPAQPRADINQDGTVNITDFSIMLYYWTG
;
A
#
# COMPACT_ATOMS: atom_id res chain seq x y z
N MET A 1 -3.17 110.79 72.20
CA MET A 1 -3.98 111.00 70.98
C MET A 1 -3.34 110.20 69.85
N ALA A 2 -4.14 109.58 68.97
CA ALA A 2 -3.82 108.56 67.96
C ALA A 2 -3.89 107.11 68.50
N ILE A 3 -5.03 106.42 68.43
CA ILE A 3 -5.82 105.86 67.31
C ILE A 3 -5.58 104.34 67.23
N LEU A 4 -6.64 103.64 67.64
CA LEU A 4 -6.89 102.21 67.55
C LEU A 4 -7.07 101.81 66.08
N MET A 5 -6.35 100.80 65.60
CA MET A 5 -6.61 100.16 64.30
C MET A 5 -6.86 98.67 64.53
N LEU A 6 -8.13 98.28 64.38
CA LEU A 6 -8.61 96.92 64.54
C LEU A 6 -8.47 96.20 63.18
N ALA A 7 -7.61 95.20 63.09
CA ALA A 7 -7.52 94.34 61.91
C ALA A 7 -8.30 93.04 62.16
N MET A 8 -9.48 92.91 61.54
CA MET A 8 -10.21 91.65 61.48
C MET A 8 -9.56 90.73 60.43
N GLY A 9 -8.89 89.67 60.88
CA GLY A 9 -8.49 88.56 60.03
C GLY A 9 -9.67 87.61 59.82
N CYS A 10 -10.15 87.50 58.59
CA CYS A 10 -11.20 86.56 58.19
C CYS A 10 -10.55 85.20 57.86
N SER A 11 -10.76 84.19 58.71
CA SER A 11 -10.33 82.81 58.45
C SER A 11 -11.32 82.11 57.53
N PHE A 12 -10.92 81.80 56.30
CA PHE A 12 -11.65 80.90 55.43
C PHE A 12 -11.33 79.44 55.80
N VAL A 13 -12.34 78.69 56.23
CA VAL A 13 -12.25 77.24 56.42
C VAL A 13 -12.70 76.58 55.12
N LEU A 14 -11.76 76.01 54.36
CA LEU A 14 -12.06 75.15 53.21
C LEU A 14 -12.52 73.79 53.74
N ALA A 15 -13.79 73.44 53.50
CA ALA A 15 -14.29 72.10 53.74
C ALA A 15 -13.75 71.16 52.64
N VAL A 16 -12.82 70.27 53.00
CA VAL A 16 -12.38 69.19 52.12
C VAL A 16 -13.33 68.02 52.30
N THR A 17 -14.15 67.74 51.29
CA THR A 17 -14.97 66.53 51.21
C THR A 17 -14.11 65.38 50.72
N TYR A 18 -13.84 64.40 51.59
CA TYR A 18 -13.25 63.13 51.19
C TYR A 18 -14.37 62.20 50.73
N GLU A 19 -14.48 61.93 49.43
CA GLU A 19 -15.30 60.81 48.96
C GLU A 19 -14.52 59.51 49.17
N VAL A 20 -15.05 58.64 50.03
CA VAL A 20 -14.53 57.28 50.22
C VAL A 20 -15.19 56.39 49.18
N ALA A 21 -14.48 56.10 48.09
CA ALA A 21 -14.92 55.13 47.10
C ALA A 21 -14.59 53.71 47.61
N VAL A 22 -15.62 52.95 47.99
CA VAL A 22 -15.49 51.52 48.31
C VAL A 22 -15.73 50.72 47.03
N THR A 23 -14.67 50.35 46.34
CA THR A 23 -14.75 49.40 45.22
C THR A 23 -14.68 47.98 45.74
N ALA A 24 -15.80 47.26 45.69
CA ALA A 24 -15.82 45.81 45.85
C ALA A 24 -15.54 45.16 44.48
N THR A 25 -14.42 44.46 44.37
CA THR A 25 -14.16 43.59 43.21
C THR A 25 -14.95 42.30 43.39
N VAL A 26 -15.97 42.07 42.56
CA VAL A 26 -16.61 40.75 42.48
C VAL A 26 -15.60 39.80 41.83
N PRO A 27 -15.18 38.71 42.47
CA PRO A 27 -14.35 37.71 41.81
C PRO A 27 -15.14 37.16 40.63
N THR A 28 -14.61 37.34 39.42
CA THR A 28 -15.16 36.72 38.22
C THR A 28 -15.13 35.20 38.43
N PRO A 29 -16.25 34.47 38.22
CA PRO A 29 -16.21 33.01 38.29
C PRO A 29 -15.16 32.51 37.31
N GLN A 30 -14.21 31.68 37.80
CA GLN A 30 -13.30 30.97 36.92
C GLN A 30 -14.15 30.13 35.96
N PRO A 31 -13.86 30.16 34.65
CA PRO A 31 -14.49 29.24 33.70
C PRO A 31 -14.34 27.80 34.22
N PRO A 32 -15.35 26.92 34.01
CA PRO A 32 -15.17 25.50 34.29
C PRO A 32 -13.89 25.00 33.63
N GLU A 33 -13.10 24.21 34.35
CA GLU A 33 -11.93 23.55 33.78
C GLU A 33 -12.41 22.61 32.67
N GLU A 34 -12.12 22.95 31.41
CA GLU A 34 -12.37 22.04 30.29
C GLU A 34 -11.37 20.89 30.42
N LEU A 35 -11.88 19.69 30.59
CA LEU A 35 -11.05 18.50 30.70
C LEU A 35 -10.87 17.90 29.32
N ASP A 36 -9.62 17.90 28.84
CA ASP A 36 -9.26 17.31 27.55
C ASP A 36 -9.52 15.79 27.57
N THR A 37 -10.27 15.32 26.59
CA THR A 37 -10.39 13.89 26.29
C THR A 37 -9.39 13.53 25.20
N ILE A 38 -8.49 12.59 25.49
CA ILE A 38 -7.38 12.25 24.62
C ILE A 38 -7.45 10.77 24.26
N VAL A 39 -7.30 10.45 22.98
CA VAL A 39 -7.04 9.08 22.51
C VAL A 39 -5.61 8.98 21.98
N ILE A 40 -4.91 7.92 22.38
CA ILE A 40 -3.54 7.64 21.96
C ILE A 40 -3.48 6.30 21.25
N PHE A 41 -2.88 6.26 20.07
CA PHE A 41 -2.61 5.03 19.31
C PHE A 41 -1.10 4.81 19.20
N ARG A 42 -0.64 3.65 19.66
CA ARG A 42 0.77 3.27 19.67
C ARG A 42 1.00 1.92 19.04
N GLY A 43 2.00 1.85 18.18
CA GLY A 43 2.27 0.62 17.46
C GLY A 43 3.45 0.65 16.51
N LEU A 44 3.42 -0.37 15.66
CA LEU A 44 4.38 -0.67 14.63
C LEU A 44 3.68 -0.68 13.26
N ALA A 45 4.36 -0.13 12.25
CA ALA A 45 3.91 -0.12 10.86
C ALA A 45 5.10 -0.32 9.91
N TYR A 46 5.37 0.64 9.02
CA TYR A 46 6.44 0.60 8.03
C TYR A 46 7.43 1.72 8.32
N PRO A 47 8.76 1.54 8.22
CA PRO A 47 9.74 2.56 8.58
C PRO A 47 9.66 3.79 7.66
N GLY A 48 9.71 4.99 8.24
CA GLY A 48 9.68 6.27 7.50
C GLY A 48 8.41 6.51 6.68
N SER A 49 7.31 5.86 7.04
CA SER A 49 6.04 5.84 6.30
C SER A 49 4.93 6.52 7.11
N ASP A 50 3.92 7.05 6.44
CA ASP A 50 2.81 7.73 7.11
C ASP A 50 1.76 6.73 7.61
N VAL A 51 1.40 6.86 8.89
CA VAL A 51 0.28 6.16 9.53
C VAL A 51 -0.85 7.14 9.71
N THR A 52 -1.99 6.84 9.11
CA THR A 52 -3.18 7.70 9.13
C THR A 52 -4.25 7.10 10.05
N VAL A 53 -4.81 7.95 10.91
CA VAL A 53 -5.96 7.62 11.76
C VAL A 53 -7.19 8.31 11.19
N ARG A 54 -8.22 7.52 10.87
CA ARG A 54 -9.54 7.98 10.46
C ARG A 54 -10.57 7.71 11.54
N GLN A 55 -11.56 8.58 11.65
CA GLN A 55 -12.79 8.38 12.39
C GLN A 55 -13.96 8.46 11.41
N ASP A 56 -14.79 7.42 11.39
CA ASP A 56 -16.01 7.36 10.56
C ASP A 56 -15.77 7.76 9.08
N GLY A 57 -14.58 7.43 8.55
CA GLY A 57 -14.15 7.73 7.18
C GLY A 57 -13.37 9.04 6.98
N THR A 58 -13.34 9.93 7.98
CA THR A 58 -12.64 11.23 7.91
C THR A 58 -11.25 11.12 8.54
N VAL A 59 -10.23 11.71 7.91
CA VAL A 59 -8.87 11.74 8.48
C VAL A 59 -8.83 12.69 9.68
N LEU A 60 -8.40 12.17 10.84
CA LEU A 60 -8.19 12.96 12.05
C LEU A 60 -6.73 13.37 12.23
N ALA A 61 -5.82 12.44 11.99
CA ALA A 61 -4.40 12.64 12.19
C ALA A 61 -3.59 11.77 11.23
N SER A 62 -2.35 12.19 10.98
CA SER A 62 -1.35 11.39 10.31
C SER A 62 0.01 11.64 10.98
N VAL A 63 0.80 10.57 11.12
CA VAL A 63 2.14 10.63 11.73
C VAL A 63 3.10 9.75 10.95
N THR A 64 4.30 10.26 10.73
CA THR A 64 5.38 9.48 10.12
C THR A 64 6.04 8.60 11.18
N THR A 65 6.23 7.33 10.87
CA THR A 65 6.93 6.39 11.74
C THR A 65 8.43 6.70 11.84
N ASP A 66 9.04 6.29 12.94
CA ASP A 66 10.48 6.37 13.12
C ASP A 66 11.24 5.29 12.29
N PRO A 67 12.58 5.32 12.23
CA PRO A 67 13.37 4.31 11.52
C PRO A 67 13.26 2.88 12.06
N GLN A 68 12.59 2.67 13.19
CA GLN A 68 12.25 1.35 13.75
C GLN A 68 10.77 1.02 13.55
N ALA A 69 10.10 1.75 12.64
CA ALA A 69 8.70 1.61 12.27
C ALA A 69 7.70 1.88 13.41
N ARG A 70 8.11 2.56 14.49
CA ARG A 70 7.21 2.92 15.59
C ARG A 70 6.42 4.17 15.28
N PHE A 71 5.16 4.19 15.69
CA PHE A 71 4.32 5.39 15.72
C PHE A 71 3.67 5.60 17.09
N ASP A 72 3.46 6.88 17.42
CA ASP A 72 2.71 7.34 18.58
C ASP A 72 1.89 8.56 18.15
N VAL A 73 0.56 8.42 18.14
CA VAL A 73 -0.36 9.50 17.77
C VAL A 73 -1.28 9.81 18.94
N SER A 74 -1.37 11.09 19.27
CA SER A 74 -2.26 11.62 20.31
C SER A 74 -3.24 12.59 19.67
N ILE A 75 -4.53 12.38 19.94
CA ILE A 75 -5.63 13.14 19.36
C ILE A 75 -6.53 13.60 20.51
N GLU A 76 -6.76 14.90 20.60
CA GLU A 76 -7.81 15.48 21.43
C GLU A 76 -9.15 15.34 20.69
N ILE A 77 -10.16 14.82 21.37
CA ILE A 77 -11.44 14.46 20.76
C ILE A 77 -12.56 14.58 21.78
N ASP A 78 -13.76 14.97 21.32
CA ASP A 78 -14.94 15.00 22.16
C ASP A 78 -15.25 13.60 22.77
N PRO A 79 -15.89 13.54 23.95
CA PRO A 79 -16.37 12.29 24.52
C PRO A 79 -17.45 11.66 23.64
N GLY A 80 -17.39 10.34 23.44
CA GLY A 80 -18.31 9.65 22.55
C GLY A 80 -17.91 8.22 22.24
N VAL A 81 -18.70 7.56 21.40
CA VAL A 81 -18.38 6.23 20.87
C VAL A 81 -17.97 6.40 19.41
N TYR A 82 -16.76 5.97 19.08
CA TYR A 82 -16.17 6.15 17.76
C TYR A 82 -15.58 4.85 17.23
N THR A 83 -15.60 4.70 15.91
CA THR A 83 -14.83 3.67 15.23
C THR A 83 -13.65 4.31 14.51
N PHE A 84 -12.46 3.97 14.97
CA PHE A 84 -11.20 4.41 14.39
C PHE A 84 -10.70 3.39 13.38
N SER A 85 -10.15 3.87 12.27
CA SER A 85 -9.46 3.06 11.26
C SER A 85 -8.03 3.55 11.13
N ILE A 86 -7.07 2.66 11.34
CA ILE A 86 -5.64 2.95 11.34
C ILE A 86 -5.02 2.16 10.20
N PHE A 87 -4.36 2.84 9.28
CA PHE A 87 -3.68 2.22 8.15
C PHE A 87 -2.41 2.99 7.83
N GLY A 88 -1.48 2.34 7.14
CA GLY A 88 -0.26 2.97 6.65
C GLY A 88 -0.09 2.75 5.16
N GLU A 89 0.68 3.63 4.52
CA GLU A 89 1.16 3.49 3.14
C GLU A 89 2.68 3.45 3.20
N ASP A 90 3.30 2.38 2.67
CA ASP A 90 4.75 2.25 2.72
C ASP A 90 5.46 3.25 1.80
N ILE A 91 6.79 3.35 1.93
CA ILE A 91 7.63 4.26 1.12
C ILE A 91 7.59 4.00 -0.40
N GLN A 92 6.97 2.91 -0.86
CA GLN A 92 6.75 2.61 -2.28
C GLN A 92 5.30 2.90 -2.71
N GLY A 93 4.47 3.50 -1.85
CA GLY A 93 3.08 3.82 -2.13
C GLY A 93 2.12 2.65 -1.98
N ARG A 94 2.53 1.53 -1.37
CA ARG A 94 1.64 0.39 -1.16
C ARG A 94 0.88 0.58 0.14
N GLU A 95 -0.44 0.59 0.06
CA GLU A 95 -1.30 0.74 1.24
C GLU A 95 -1.47 -0.61 1.96
N GLY A 96 -1.21 -0.63 3.26
CA GLY A 96 -1.46 -1.74 4.16
C GLY A 96 -2.93 -2.03 4.42
N ARG A 97 -3.22 -3.12 5.14
CA ARG A 97 -4.58 -3.42 5.63
C ARG A 97 -4.89 -2.53 6.83
N ALA A 98 -6.07 -1.91 6.84
CA ALA A 98 -6.53 -1.09 7.95
C ALA A 98 -6.93 -1.94 9.18
N SER A 99 -6.51 -1.51 10.37
CA SER A 99 -6.96 -2.01 11.67
C SER A 99 -8.07 -1.12 12.21
N ASN A 100 -9.16 -1.71 12.71
CA ASN A 100 -10.33 -0.96 13.17
C ASN A 100 -10.58 -1.18 14.67
N PHE A 101 -10.83 -0.09 15.40
CA PHE A 101 -11.04 -0.09 16.85
C PHE A 101 -12.28 0.72 17.20
N THR A 102 -13.24 0.12 17.90
CA THR A 102 -14.40 0.84 18.44
C THR A 102 -14.18 1.13 19.91
N LEU A 103 -14.17 2.41 20.29
CA LEU A 103 -13.86 2.87 21.65
C LEU A 103 -15.00 3.73 22.20
N SER A 104 -15.21 3.66 23.52
CA SER A 104 -16.07 4.58 24.26
C SER A 104 -15.20 5.52 25.08
N LEU A 105 -15.12 6.78 24.68
CA LEU A 105 -14.27 7.80 25.29
C LEU A 105 -15.05 8.61 26.33
N THR A 106 -14.46 8.78 27.50
CA THR A 106 -15.06 9.51 28.64
C THR A 106 -14.44 10.90 28.78
N GLN A 107 -15.22 11.89 29.20
CA GLN A 107 -14.75 13.25 29.42
C GLN A 107 -13.55 13.31 30.38
N GLY A 108 -12.51 14.05 30.00
CA GLY A 108 -11.32 14.27 30.83
C GLY A 108 -10.45 13.04 31.03
N THR A 109 -10.57 12.03 30.15
CA THR A 109 -9.78 10.80 30.25
C THR A 109 -8.84 10.65 29.06
N THR A 110 -7.67 10.07 29.33
CA THR A 110 -6.75 9.60 28.29
C THR A 110 -6.94 8.10 28.08
N THR A 111 -7.39 7.71 26.88
CA THR A 111 -7.52 6.31 26.47
C THR A 111 -6.36 5.94 25.56
N THR A 112 -5.59 4.91 25.91
CA THR A 112 -4.45 4.44 25.09
C THR A 112 -4.72 3.07 24.50
N VAL A 113 -4.58 2.94 23.19
CA VAL A 113 -4.55 1.67 22.46
C VAL A 113 -3.10 1.40 22.05
N SER A 114 -2.49 0.40 22.67
CA SER A 114 -1.09 0.01 22.46
C SER A 114 -1.00 -1.37 21.82
N GLY A 115 0.17 -1.71 21.28
CA GLY A 115 0.44 -3.03 20.69
C GLY A 115 -0.17 -3.21 19.31
N ILE A 116 -0.51 -2.10 18.63
CA ILE A 116 -0.95 -2.15 17.25
C ILE A 116 0.24 -2.56 16.39
N PHE A 117 0.12 -3.61 15.61
CA PHE A 117 1.13 -3.97 14.63
C PHE A 117 0.43 -4.21 13.29
N LEU A 118 0.51 -3.20 12.42
CA LEU A 118 -0.06 -3.29 11.08
C LEU A 118 0.65 -4.41 10.31
N GLY A 119 -0.13 -5.21 9.58
CA GLY A 119 0.43 -6.26 8.75
C GLY A 119 1.39 -5.73 7.70
N PRO A 120 2.33 -6.55 7.19
CA PRO A 120 3.20 -6.16 6.09
C PRO A 120 2.40 -5.59 4.91
N THR A 121 2.96 -4.63 4.19
CA THR A 121 2.48 -4.41 2.82
C THR A 121 2.85 -5.63 1.99
N ILE A 122 2.08 -5.88 0.94
CA ILE A 122 2.30 -7.02 0.05
C ILE A 122 1.89 -6.63 -1.35
N ASP A 123 2.70 -7.05 -2.32
CA ASP A 123 2.45 -6.95 -3.74
C ASP A 123 3.18 -8.09 -4.48
N SER A 124 2.92 -8.25 -5.76
CA SER A 124 3.69 -9.11 -6.66
C SER A 124 4.20 -8.33 -7.87
N ASP A 125 5.33 -8.77 -8.44
CA ASP A 125 5.91 -8.20 -9.66
C ASP A 125 5.06 -8.41 -10.93
N GLY A 126 4.01 -9.23 -10.83
CA GLY A 126 2.96 -9.39 -11.83
C GLY A 126 1.71 -10.05 -11.26
N THR A 127 0.62 -10.00 -12.02
CA THR A 127 -0.65 -10.70 -11.70
C THR A 127 -0.79 -12.02 -12.44
N THR A 128 0.10 -12.30 -13.39
CA THR A 128 0.14 -13.51 -14.21
C THR A 128 1.58 -13.93 -14.43
N VAL A 129 1.87 -15.23 -14.39
CA VAL A 129 3.21 -15.79 -14.63
C VAL A 129 3.10 -17.11 -15.38
N ALA A 130 3.90 -17.30 -16.44
CA ALA A 130 3.90 -18.56 -17.18
C ALA A 130 4.71 -19.63 -16.44
N VAL A 131 4.33 -20.90 -16.59
CA VAL A 131 5.14 -22.03 -16.09
C VAL A 131 6.58 -21.91 -16.58
N GLY A 132 7.53 -22.05 -15.66
CA GLY A 132 8.96 -21.87 -15.94
C GLY A 132 9.50 -20.47 -15.66
N ASP A 133 8.63 -19.46 -15.58
CA ASP A 133 8.99 -18.11 -15.14
C ASP A 133 8.91 -17.96 -13.62
N THR A 134 9.40 -16.82 -13.13
CA THR A 134 9.42 -16.50 -11.71
C THR A 134 8.42 -15.39 -11.40
N ILE A 135 7.67 -15.55 -10.31
CA ILE A 135 6.89 -14.48 -9.68
C ILE A 135 7.52 -14.12 -8.34
N THR A 136 7.66 -12.83 -8.07
CA THR A 136 8.23 -12.30 -6.83
C THR A 136 7.15 -11.62 -6.02
N ILE A 137 6.93 -12.13 -4.81
CA ILE A 137 6.05 -11.51 -3.82
C ILE A 137 6.92 -10.67 -2.89
N LEU A 138 6.52 -9.44 -2.62
CA LEU A 138 7.36 -8.46 -1.93
C LEU A 138 6.54 -7.47 -1.12
N GLY A 139 7.20 -6.75 -0.22
CA GLY A 139 6.58 -5.70 0.57
C GLY A 139 7.51 -5.10 1.61
N ILE A 140 6.92 -4.38 2.56
CA ILE A 140 7.62 -3.71 3.66
C ILE A 140 6.90 -4.02 4.98
N THR A 141 7.68 -4.22 6.03
CA THR A 141 7.24 -4.41 7.42
C THR A 141 8.23 -3.72 8.38
N VAL A 142 8.15 -4.02 9.67
CA VAL A 142 9.12 -3.57 10.69
C VAL A 142 10.52 -4.12 10.38
N PRO A 143 11.59 -3.31 10.49
CA PRO A 143 12.97 -3.75 10.26
C PRO A 143 13.37 -5.02 11.01
N ASN A 144 14.11 -5.91 10.33
CA ASN A 144 14.64 -7.16 10.89
C ASN A 144 13.58 -8.13 11.41
N SER A 145 12.33 -8.01 10.95
CA SER A 145 11.25 -8.92 11.33
C SER A 145 11.28 -10.20 10.52
N GLU A 146 10.82 -11.30 11.10
CA GLU A 146 10.49 -12.51 10.36
C GLU A 146 9.15 -12.31 9.64
N VAL A 147 9.11 -12.57 8.34
CA VAL A 147 7.90 -12.54 7.50
C VAL A 147 7.49 -13.96 7.15
N ASN A 148 6.25 -14.30 7.47
CA ASN A 148 5.60 -15.53 7.07
C ASN A 148 4.62 -15.26 5.94
N VAL A 149 4.93 -15.77 4.75
CA VAL A 149 4.11 -15.67 3.54
C VAL A 149 3.29 -16.94 3.40
N PHE A 150 1.99 -16.79 3.21
CA PHE A 150 1.01 -17.86 3.03
C PHE A 150 0.49 -17.81 1.61
N ILE A 151 0.71 -18.87 0.85
CA ILE A 151 0.19 -19.04 -0.51
C ILE A 151 -0.91 -20.07 -0.46
N SER A 152 -2.14 -19.63 -0.74
CA SER A 152 -3.29 -20.52 -0.88
C SER A 152 -3.42 -20.95 -2.33
N SER A 153 -3.11 -22.22 -2.56
CA SER A 153 -3.19 -22.92 -3.83
C SER A 153 -4.14 -24.13 -3.69
N THR A 154 -3.83 -25.29 -4.26
CA THR A 154 -4.53 -26.56 -3.95
C THR A 154 -4.48 -26.86 -2.44
N ALA A 155 -3.35 -26.53 -1.80
CA ALA A 155 -3.17 -26.49 -0.35
C ALA A 155 -2.50 -25.17 0.05
N GLU A 156 -2.63 -24.75 1.31
CA GLU A 156 -1.91 -23.57 1.81
C GLU A 156 -0.47 -23.95 2.16
N ALA A 157 0.49 -23.25 1.54
CA ALA A 157 1.91 -23.37 1.82
C ALA A 157 2.40 -22.13 2.58
N GLN A 158 3.34 -22.33 3.50
CA GLN A 158 3.95 -21.27 4.31
C GLN A 158 5.45 -21.16 4.02
N TYR A 159 5.91 -19.93 3.81
CA TYR A 159 7.30 -19.62 3.55
C TYR A 159 7.78 -18.54 4.51
N LYS A 160 8.94 -18.77 5.14
CA LYS A 160 9.56 -17.84 6.08
C LYS A 160 10.74 -17.11 5.43
N ILE A 161 10.79 -15.79 5.61
CA ILE A 161 11.81 -14.88 5.07
C ILE A 161 12.11 -13.82 6.12
N ASP A 162 13.34 -13.35 6.23
CA ASP A 162 13.69 -12.22 7.11
C ASP A 162 13.63 -10.89 6.34
N ALA A 163 12.98 -9.89 6.90
CA ALA A 163 12.98 -8.53 6.39
C ALA A 163 14.33 -7.85 6.64
N GLY A 164 14.75 -7.00 5.71
CA GLY A 164 15.98 -6.21 5.82
C GLY A 164 15.91 -5.15 6.92
N SER A 165 17.03 -4.45 7.13
CA SER A 165 17.13 -3.34 8.07
C SER A 165 16.29 -2.11 7.67
N ASP A 166 15.85 -2.06 6.40
CA ASP A 166 14.92 -1.08 5.85
C ASP A 166 13.46 -1.57 5.87
N GLY A 167 13.21 -2.75 6.44
CA GLY A 167 11.89 -3.37 6.49
C GLY A 167 11.46 -4.07 5.19
N SER A 168 12.25 -3.98 4.12
CA SER A 168 11.92 -4.62 2.84
C SER A 168 12.03 -6.14 2.94
N TRP A 169 11.11 -6.85 2.27
CA TRP A 169 11.15 -8.30 2.15
C TRP A 169 10.70 -8.72 0.76
N SER A 170 11.23 -9.84 0.28
CA SER A 170 10.79 -10.43 -0.99
C SER A 170 11.03 -11.94 -1.03
N LYS A 171 10.21 -12.64 -1.80
CA LYS A 171 10.33 -14.06 -2.06
C LYS A 171 9.92 -14.37 -3.50
N SER A 172 10.86 -14.96 -4.23
CA SER A 172 10.63 -15.44 -5.60
C SER A 172 10.22 -16.91 -5.61
N PHE A 173 9.28 -17.24 -6.49
CA PHE A 173 8.74 -18.58 -6.69
C PHE A 173 8.79 -18.96 -8.16
N LEU A 174 9.20 -20.20 -8.45
CA LEU A 174 9.15 -20.76 -9.81
C LEU A 174 7.73 -21.24 -10.11
N ALA A 175 7.10 -20.69 -11.14
CA ALA A 175 5.76 -21.05 -11.55
C ALA A 175 5.72 -22.48 -12.14
N GLY A 176 4.72 -23.28 -11.77
CA GLY A 176 4.61 -24.69 -12.13
C GLY A 176 5.40 -25.64 -11.23
N SER A 177 6.01 -25.14 -10.15
CA SER A 177 6.61 -25.98 -9.09
C SER A 177 5.56 -26.38 -8.03
N GLU A 178 5.92 -27.29 -7.13
CA GLU A 178 5.03 -27.76 -6.05
C GLU A 178 4.48 -26.57 -5.24
N GLY A 179 3.16 -26.46 -5.15
CA GLY A 179 2.46 -25.38 -4.44
C GLY A 179 2.13 -24.15 -5.29
N LEU A 180 2.57 -24.12 -6.56
CA LEU A 180 2.22 -23.09 -7.55
C LEU A 180 1.89 -23.75 -8.91
N GLU A 181 0.94 -24.69 -8.91
CA GLU A 181 0.46 -25.33 -10.15
C GLU A 181 -0.27 -24.34 -11.07
N VAL A 182 -0.56 -24.72 -12.32
CA VAL A 182 -1.37 -23.89 -13.23
C VAL A 182 -2.74 -23.59 -12.63
N GLY A 183 -3.11 -22.32 -12.59
CA GLY A 183 -4.37 -21.83 -12.01
C GLY A 183 -4.20 -20.56 -11.18
N SER A 184 -5.27 -20.14 -10.51
CA SER A 184 -5.29 -18.96 -9.65
C SER A 184 -4.81 -19.28 -8.23
N HIS A 185 -4.01 -18.37 -7.68
CA HIS A 185 -3.45 -18.46 -6.34
C HIS A 185 -3.69 -17.15 -5.59
N THR A 186 -3.69 -17.22 -4.27
CA THR A 186 -3.74 -16.03 -3.41
C THR A 186 -2.61 -16.01 -2.41
N GLY A 187 -2.10 -14.82 -2.10
CA GLY A 187 -0.99 -14.61 -1.19
C GLY A 187 -1.33 -13.62 -0.08
N ARG A 188 -0.89 -13.90 1.15
CA ARG A 188 -0.95 -12.97 2.29
C ARG A 188 0.26 -13.19 3.19
N ALA A 189 0.62 -12.20 3.99
CA ALA A 189 1.77 -12.24 4.87
C ALA A 189 1.43 -11.74 6.28
N LYS A 190 2.20 -12.19 7.27
CA LYS A 190 2.26 -11.59 8.61
C LYS A 190 3.72 -11.52 9.06
N ALA A 191 4.04 -10.60 9.97
CA ALA A 191 5.37 -10.43 10.49
C ALA A 191 5.44 -10.75 11.99
N VAL A 192 6.63 -11.17 12.43
CA VAL A 192 7.03 -11.28 13.83
C VAL A 192 8.21 -10.35 14.03
N ALA A 193 8.03 -9.30 14.82
CA ALA A 193 9.08 -8.31 15.08
C ALA A 193 10.13 -8.85 16.07
N PRO A 194 11.29 -8.18 16.20
CA PRO A 194 12.35 -8.61 17.12
C PRO A 194 11.95 -8.67 18.61
N ASP A 195 10.84 -8.04 18.99
CA ASP A 195 10.25 -8.09 20.33
C ASP A 195 9.18 -9.18 20.49
N ASP A 196 9.11 -10.13 19.55
CA ASP A 196 8.14 -11.22 19.44
C ASP A 196 6.68 -10.77 19.24
N SER A 197 6.43 -9.48 18.99
CA SER A 197 5.09 -9.01 18.60
C SER A 197 4.72 -9.53 17.21
N ILE A 198 3.47 -9.94 17.06
CA ILE A 198 2.94 -10.53 15.82
C ILE A 198 1.98 -9.54 15.18
N SER A 199 2.17 -9.28 13.89
CA SER A 199 1.30 -8.38 13.14
C SER A 199 -0.05 -9.00 12.81
N GLU A 200 -1.01 -8.15 12.45
CA GLU A 200 -2.15 -8.56 11.64
C GLU A 200 -1.70 -9.14 10.28
N PHE A 201 -2.60 -9.84 9.59
CA PHE A 201 -2.34 -10.19 8.19
C PHE A 201 -2.32 -8.95 7.29
N SER A 202 -1.48 -8.99 6.26
CA SER A 202 -1.48 -8.08 5.12
C SER A 202 -2.81 -8.08 4.37
N LYS A 203 -2.89 -7.28 3.30
CA LYS A 203 -3.88 -7.51 2.24
C LYS A 203 -3.68 -8.88 1.58
N THR A 204 -4.66 -9.31 0.80
CA THR A 204 -4.54 -10.51 -0.04
C THR A 204 -4.23 -10.09 -1.46
N ILE A 205 -3.14 -10.61 -2.03
CA ILE A 205 -2.84 -10.50 -3.46
C ILE A 205 -3.39 -11.73 -4.20
N ASN A 206 -3.70 -11.56 -5.48
CA ASN A 206 -4.14 -12.63 -6.35
C ASN A 206 -3.22 -12.66 -7.57
N PHE A 207 -2.78 -13.85 -7.96
CA PHE A 207 -1.99 -14.04 -9.16
C PHE A 207 -2.34 -15.38 -9.83
N GLU A 208 -2.10 -15.48 -11.12
CA GLU A 208 -2.41 -16.66 -11.92
C GLU A 208 -1.15 -17.25 -12.53
N VAL A 209 -0.98 -18.56 -12.37
CA VAL A 209 0.03 -19.33 -13.09
C VAL A 209 -0.60 -19.85 -14.37
N THR A 210 -0.12 -19.41 -15.52
CA THR A 210 -0.59 -19.88 -16.84
C THR A 210 0.28 -21.01 -17.35
N ALA A 211 -0.27 -21.86 -18.22
CA ALA A 211 0.56 -22.80 -18.96
C ALA A 211 1.71 -22.07 -19.66
N ALA A 212 2.86 -22.73 -19.78
CA ALA A 212 3.91 -22.23 -20.65
C ALA A 212 3.34 -22.10 -22.06
N GLU A 213 3.62 -20.99 -22.74
CA GLU A 213 3.42 -20.98 -24.17
C GLU A 213 4.38 -22.01 -24.75
N GLU A 214 3.85 -23.00 -25.47
CA GLU A 214 4.69 -23.86 -26.28
C GLU A 214 5.49 -22.93 -27.19
N PRO A 215 6.83 -23.03 -27.20
CA PRO A 215 7.62 -22.17 -28.07
C PRO A 215 7.11 -22.38 -29.48
N ASP A 216 6.68 -21.30 -30.15
CA ASP A 216 6.40 -21.34 -31.57
C ASP A 216 7.69 -21.87 -32.23
N GLU A 217 7.67 -23.13 -32.68
CA GLU A 217 8.82 -23.82 -33.29
C GLU A 217 9.38 -23.00 -34.45
N CYS A 218 8.53 -22.11 -34.95
CA CYS A 218 8.72 -21.29 -36.09
C CYS A 218 8.97 -19.80 -35.79
N ALA A 219 9.09 -19.43 -34.52
CA ALA A 219 9.45 -18.08 -34.09
C ALA A 219 10.80 -17.67 -34.70
N GLY A 220 10.81 -16.53 -35.41
CA GLY A 220 12.00 -16.00 -36.08
C GLY A 220 12.50 -16.84 -37.27
N ARG A 221 11.73 -17.84 -37.72
CA ARG A 221 12.00 -18.54 -38.99
C ARG A 221 11.56 -17.69 -40.17
N SER A 222 12.13 -17.98 -41.34
CA SER A 222 11.68 -17.39 -42.59
C SER A 222 10.18 -17.67 -42.80
N VAL A 223 9.47 -16.74 -43.42
CA VAL A 223 8.07 -16.96 -43.81
C VAL A 223 7.93 -18.07 -44.86
N GLY A 224 9.01 -18.40 -45.58
CA GLY A 224 9.06 -19.53 -46.51
C GLY A 224 9.39 -20.89 -45.86
N ASP A 225 9.80 -20.90 -44.59
CA ASP A 225 10.12 -22.11 -43.80
C ASP A 225 8.82 -22.57 -43.12
N ILE A 226 8.10 -23.46 -43.80
CA ILE A 226 6.75 -23.90 -43.44
C ILE A 226 6.82 -24.98 -42.36
N ASN A 227 7.86 -25.83 -42.38
CA ASN A 227 8.07 -26.90 -41.39
C ASN A 227 8.95 -26.50 -40.21
N CYS A 228 9.54 -25.30 -40.25
CA CYS A 228 10.26 -24.65 -39.18
C CYS A 228 11.63 -25.25 -38.86
N ASP A 229 12.22 -25.96 -39.84
CA ASP A 229 13.48 -26.69 -39.70
C ASP A 229 14.74 -25.84 -39.93
N ARG A 230 14.58 -24.53 -40.15
CA ARG A 230 15.62 -23.52 -40.47
C ARG A 230 16.09 -23.50 -41.92
N LEU A 231 15.52 -24.32 -42.79
CA LEU A 231 15.78 -24.30 -44.21
C LEU A 231 14.49 -23.95 -44.96
N VAL A 232 14.65 -23.38 -46.14
CA VAL A 232 13.57 -23.24 -47.13
C VAL A 232 13.98 -24.07 -48.33
N ASN A 233 13.42 -25.26 -48.43
CA ASN A 233 13.83 -26.25 -49.41
C ASN A 233 12.67 -27.09 -49.97
N LEU A 234 12.99 -28.22 -50.57
CA LEU A 234 12.02 -29.10 -51.20
C LEU A 234 10.95 -29.63 -50.23
N VAL A 235 11.26 -29.73 -48.93
CA VAL A 235 10.32 -30.14 -47.90
C VAL A 235 9.24 -29.08 -47.72
N ASP A 236 9.60 -27.80 -47.56
CA ASP A 236 8.64 -26.70 -47.51
C ASP A 236 7.80 -26.62 -48.77
N PHE A 237 8.45 -26.73 -49.93
CA PHE A 237 7.74 -26.74 -51.20
C PHE A 237 6.74 -27.90 -51.31
N SER A 238 7.09 -29.08 -50.79
CA SER A 238 6.17 -30.21 -50.76
C SER A 238 4.94 -29.95 -49.89
N ILE A 239 5.10 -29.21 -48.79
CA ILE A 239 3.99 -28.81 -47.92
C ILE A 239 3.14 -27.73 -48.60
N LEU A 240 3.75 -26.73 -49.23
CA LEU A 240 3.04 -25.70 -49.99
C LEU A 240 2.20 -26.33 -51.12
N LEU A 241 2.76 -27.29 -51.84
CA LEU A 241 2.03 -28.03 -52.88
C LEU A 241 0.90 -28.90 -52.33
N TYR A 242 1.08 -29.48 -51.14
CA TYR A 242 0.02 -30.25 -50.48
C TYR A 242 -1.22 -29.37 -50.21
N TYR A 243 -1.02 -28.11 -49.83
CA TYR A 243 -2.09 -27.15 -49.58
C TYR A 243 -2.48 -26.31 -50.81
N TRP A 244 -1.98 -26.63 -52.00
CA TRP A 244 -2.21 -25.81 -53.20
C TRP A 244 -3.70 -25.60 -53.51
N ASN A 245 -4.07 -24.35 -53.78
CA ASN A 245 -5.43 -23.89 -54.07
C ASN A 245 -6.44 -24.16 -52.92
N SER A 246 -5.94 -24.40 -51.71
CA SER A 246 -6.79 -24.46 -50.52
C SER A 246 -7.05 -23.06 -49.98
N THR A 247 -8.26 -22.87 -49.44
CA THR A 247 -8.65 -21.63 -48.76
C THR A 247 -8.66 -21.85 -47.25
N ASN A 248 -8.03 -20.97 -46.47
CA ASN A 248 -7.83 -21.12 -45.02
C ASN A 248 -7.23 -22.50 -44.66
N PRO A 249 -6.00 -22.81 -45.12
CA PRO A 249 -5.38 -24.11 -44.87
C PRO A 249 -5.25 -24.41 -43.38
N ALA A 250 -5.37 -25.69 -43.00
CA ALA A 250 -5.16 -26.16 -41.63
C ALA A 250 -3.73 -25.90 -41.12
N GLN A 251 -2.76 -25.74 -42.03
CA GLN A 251 -1.43 -25.20 -41.76
C GLN A 251 -1.38 -23.75 -42.29
N PRO A 252 -1.56 -22.73 -41.44
CA PRO A 252 -1.62 -21.33 -41.89
C PRO A 252 -0.35 -20.86 -42.59
N ARG A 253 0.81 -21.46 -42.28
CA ARG A 253 2.10 -21.09 -42.90
C ARG A 253 2.21 -21.45 -44.38
N ALA A 254 1.33 -22.30 -44.91
CA ALA A 254 1.30 -22.59 -46.34
C ALA A 254 0.77 -21.40 -47.16
N ASP A 255 -0.06 -20.55 -46.54
CA ASP A 255 -0.51 -19.27 -47.06
C ASP A 255 0.47 -18.19 -46.56
N ILE A 256 1.59 -18.07 -47.28
CA ILE A 256 2.76 -17.29 -46.88
C ILE A 256 2.44 -15.79 -46.90
N ASN A 257 1.59 -15.34 -47.84
CA ASN A 257 1.17 -13.94 -47.91
C ASN A 257 -0.08 -13.62 -47.08
N GLN A 258 -0.73 -14.63 -46.49
CA GLN A 258 -1.92 -14.53 -45.66
C GLN A 258 -3.13 -13.92 -46.39
N ASP A 259 -3.26 -14.19 -47.69
CA ASP A 259 -4.39 -13.70 -48.50
C ASP A 259 -5.62 -14.63 -48.44
N GLY A 260 -5.50 -15.75 -47.73
CA GLY A 260 -6.52 -16.75 -47.52
C GLY A 260 -6.50 -17.88 -48.56
N THR A 261 -5.64 -17.85 -49.58
CA THR A 261 -5.56 -18.86 -50.65
C THR A 261 -4.11 -19.21 -51.02
N VAL A 262 -3.71 -20.48 -50.81
CA VAL A 262 -2.38 -20.94 -51.22
C VAL A 262 -2.27 -21.01 -52.75
N ASN A 263 -1.45 -20.16 -53.35
CA ASN A 263 -1.32 -20.04 -54.80
C ASN A 263 0.11 -19.71 -55.26
N ILE A 264 0.24 -19.29 -56.53
CA ILE A 264 1.54 -18.98 -57.14
C ILE A 264 2.26 -17.81 -56.46
N THR A 265 1.50 -16.93 -55.79
CA THR A 265 2.05 -15.81 -55.02
C THR A 265 2.83 -16.34 -53.82
N ASP A 266 2.27 -17.29 -53.06
CA ASP A 266 2.97 -17.95 -51.95
C ASP A 266 4.23 -18.66 -52.42
N PHE A 267 4.12 -19.39 -53.54
CA PHE A 267 5.29 -20.05 -54.13
C PHE A 267 6.37 -19.05 -54.53
N SER A 268 6.00 -17.90 -55.09
CA SER A 268 6.97 -16.86 -55.45
C SER A 268 7.71 -16.30 -54.23
N ILE A 269 7.02 -16.17 -53.09
CA ILE A 269 7.62 -15.71 -51.83
C ILE A 269 8.51 -16.80 -51.24
N MET A 270 8.09 -18.06 -51.26
CA MET A 270 8.94 -19.19 -50.84
C MET A 270 10.27 -19.21 -51.61
N LEU A 271 10.21 -19.09 -52.95
CA LEU A 271 11.41 -19.07 -53.77
C LEU A 271 12.34 -17.90 -53.46
N TYR A 272 11.79 -16.73 -53.08
CA TYR A 272 12.59 -15.60 -52.65
C TYR A 272 13.41 -15.92 -51.40
N TYR A 273 12.86 -16.74 -50.49
CA TYR A 273 13.51 -17.15 -49.25
C TYR A 273 14.28 -18.48 -49.34
N TRP A 274 14.42 -19.07 -50.53
CA TRP A 274 15.02 -20.39 -50.74
C TRP A 274 16.46 -20.47 -50.22
N THR A 275 16.78 -21.51 -49.44
CA THR A 275 18.12 -21.70 -48.87
C THR A 275 18.86 -22.94 -49.37
N GLY A 276 18.19 -23.84 -50.09
CA GLY A 276 18.83 -25.05 -50.65
C GLY A 276 18.18 -26.34 -50.17
#